data_AF-A0A2V1GQE5-F1
#
_entry.id   AF-A0A2V1GQE5-F1
#
_cell.length_a   1.000
_cell.length_b   1.000
_cell.length_c   1.000
_cell.angle_alpha   90.00
_cell.angle_beta   90.00
_cell.angle_gamma   90.00
#
_symmetry.space_group_name_H-M   'P 1'
#
loop_
_entity.id
_entity.type
_entity.pdbx_description
1 polymer ?
#
loop_
_entity_poly.entity_id
_entity_poly.type
_entity_poly.pdbx_seq_one_letter_code
_entity_poly.pdbx_strand_id
1 'polypeptide(L)'
;MNEDQKQTLMKWRSRCKRAQIAHSYTAISYGRYHLFLGIMLIALTTTSCVLIFAPNTIMPSWLSPTIGISAALFAYLQTFLRLSEQADSQRVVARRYGALKKEIEYILDFQLNATNCMDQVDSVRVKEYEIATDAPHALSHRWKKAANETKSENDFFSRRNRP
;
A
#
# COMPACT_ATOMS: atom_id res chain seq x y z
N MET A 1 27.93 -15.10 -13.69
CA MET A 1 27.63 -14.55 -12.35
C MET A 1 27.99 -15.59 -11.29
N ASN A 2 28.60 -15.21 -10.17
CA ASN A 2 28.95 -16.14 -9.08
C ASN A 2 27.71 -16.52 -8.26
N GLU A 3 27.74 -17.67 -7.59
CA GLU A 3 26.60 -18.14 -6.78
C GLU A 3 26.22 -17.13 -5.68
N ASP A 4 27.19 -16.47 -5.07
CA ASP A 4 26.95 -15.39 -4.10
C ASP A 4 26.21 -14.16 -4.67
N GLN A 5 26.47 -13.82 -5.92
CA GLN A 5 25.80 -12.71 -6.61
C GLN A 5 24.34 -13.08 -6.91
N LYS A 6 24.11 -14.32 -7.38
CA LYS A 6 22.76 -14.87 -7.60
C LYS A 6 21.93 -14.86 -6.32
N GLN A 7 22.51 -15.32 -5.22
CA GLN A 7 21.86 -15.31 -3.90
C GLN A 7 21.53 -13.89 -3.42
N THR A 8 22.41 -12.92 -3.70
CA THR A 8 22.16 -11.52 -3.36
C THR A 8 20.98 -10.94 -4.14
N LEU A 9 20.89 -11.22 -5.45
CA LEU A 9 19.75 -10.83 -6.28
C LEU A 9 18.45 -11.51 -5.85
N MET A 10 18.48 -12.81 -5.51
CA MET A 10 17.31 -13.52 -4.97
C MET A 10 16.82 -12.88 -3.65
N LYS A 11 17.74 -12.45 -2.79
CA LYS A 11 17.41 -11.71 -1.57
C LYS A 11 16.74 -10.36 -1.89
N TRP A 12 17.26 -9.63 -2.87
CA TRP A 12 16.68 -8.35 -3.30
C TRP A 12 15.28 -8.54 -3.90
N ARG A 13 15.09 -9.56 -4.74
CA ARG A 13 13.78 -9.97 -5.26
C ARG A 13 12.79 -10.24 -4.13
N SER A 14 13.17 -11.01 -3.11
CA SER A 14 12.32 -11.33 -1.96
C SER A 14 11.94 -10.08 -1.14
N ARG A 15 12.87 -9.15 -0.97
CA ARG A 15 12.61 -7.85 -0.32
C ARG A 15 11.67 -6.97 -1.14
N CYS A 16 11.87 -6.90 -2.45
CA CYS A 16 10.97 -6.19 -3.37
C CYS A 16 9.56 -6.77 -3.32
N LYS A 17 9.42 -8.11 -3.30
CA LYS A 17 8.13 -8.78 -3.13
C LYS A 17 7.46 -8.38 -1.82
N ARG A 18 8.20 -8.36 -0.70
CA ARG A 18 7.66 -7.92 0.60
C ARG A 18 7.17 -6.47 0.55
N ALA A 19 7.97 -5.57 0.00
CA ALA A 19 7.60 -4.15 -0.14
C ALA A 19 6.34 -4.00 -1.02
N GLN A 20 6.32 -4.66 -2.19
CA GLN A 20 5.16 -4.70 -3.09
C GLN A 20 3.88 -5.11 -2.36
N ILE A 21 3.91 -6.21 -1.59
CA ILE A 21 2.76 -6.71 -0.85
C ILE A 21 2.33 -5.71 0.23
N ALA A 22 3.27 -5.13 0.99
CA ALA A 22 2.98 -4.17 2.04
C ALA A 22 2.27 -2.91 1.51
N HIS A 23 2.78 -2.34 0.41
CA HIS A 23 2.18 -1.18 -0.25
C HIS A 23 0.82 -1.53 -0.88
N SER A 24 0.68 -2.72 -1.48
CA SER A 24 -0.60 -3.20 -2.03
C SER A 24 -1.68 -3.33 -0.94
N TYR A 25 -1.37 -3.95 0.19
CA TYR A 25 -2.31 -4.06 1.32
C TYR A 25 -2.65 -2.70 1.94
N THR A 26 -1.68 -1.78 1.98
CA THR A 26 -1.91 -0.42 2.45
C THR A 26 -2.88 0.32 1.52
N ALA A 27 -2.66 0.23 0.20
CA ALA A 27 -3.58 0.80 -0.79
C ALA A 27 -5.01 0.25 -0.67
N ILE A 28 -5.16 -1.06 -0.51
CA ILE A 28 -6.48 -1.67 -0.31
C ILE A 28 -7.15 -1.14 0.97
N SER A 29 -6.38 -0.94 2.03
CA SER A 29 -6.92 -0.43 3.30
C SER A 29 -7.41 1.00 3.15
N TYR A 30 -6.62 1.89 2.55
CA TYR A 30 -7.04 3.26 2.28
C TYR A 30 -8.25 3.34 1.35
N GLY A 31 -8.32 2.48 0.31
CA GLY A 31 -9.50 2.37 -0.54
C GLY A 31 -10.76 1.96 0.24
N ARG A 32 -10.64 1.02 1.18
CA ARG A 32 -11.74 0.61 2.05
C ARG A 32 -12.17 1.72 3.01
N TYR A 33 -11.23 2.45 3.60
CA TYR A 33 -11.54 3.58 4.47
C TYR A 33 -12.22 4.72 3.71
N HIS A 34 -11.76 5.01 2.49
CA HIS A 34 -12.39 6.01 1.62
C HIS A 34 -13.85 5.64 1.30
N LEU A 35 -14.09 4.40 0.87
CA LEU A 35 -15.44 3.91 0.58
C LEU A 35 -16.33 3.92 1.83
N PHE A 36 -15.79 3.48 2.97
CA PHE A 36 -16.53 3.46 4.24
C PHE A 36 -16.95 4.87 4.68
N LEU A 37 -16.04 5.85 4.65
CA LEU A 37 -16.38 7.24 4.97
C LEU A 37 -17.43 7.80 4.02
N GLY A 38 -17.32 7.52 2.71
CA GLY A 38 -18.32 7.93 1.73
C GLY A 38 -19.71 7.35 2.00
N ILE A 39 -19.79 6.06 2.33
CA ILE A 39 -21.07 5.41 2.68
C ILE A 39 -21.66 6.02 3.96
N MET A 40 -20.86 6.22 5.00
CA MET A 40 -21.31 6.85 6.24
C MET A 40 -21.80 8.28 6.00
N LEU A 41 -21.09 9.05 5.18
CA LEU A 41 -21.48 10.40 4.81
C LEU A 41 -22.85 10.42 4.09
N ILE A 42 -23.05 9.54 3.10
CA ILE A 42 -24.33 9.44 2.37
C ILE A 42 -25.46 9.04 3.33
N ALA A 43 -25.22 8.08 4.23
CA ALA A 43 -26.21 7.65 5.20
C ALA A 43 -26.61 8.80 6.15
N LEU A 44 -25.63 9.51 6.72
CA LEU A 44 -25.87 10.61 7.66
C LEU A 44 -26.56 11.80 6.99
N THR A 45 -26.13 12.19 5.79
CA THR A 45 -26.76 13.29 5.03
C THR A 45 -28.20 12.96 4.64
N THR A 46 -28.45 11.75 4.13
CA THR A 46 -29.80 11.30 3.77
C THR A 46 -30.71 11.26 5.00
N THR A 47 -30.22 10.71 6.11
CA THR A 47 -30.95 10.64 7.38
C THR A 47 -31.27 12.04 7.91
N SER A 48 -30.29 12.93 7.95
CA SER A 48 -30.49 14.33 8.38
C SER A 48 -31.56 15.02 7.54
N CYS A 49 -31.53 14.85 6.22
CA CYS A 49 -32.50 15.43 5.30
C CYS A 49 -33.93 14.93 5.57
N VAL A 50 -34.12 13.62 5.74
CA VAL A 50 -35.43 13.03 6.06
C VAL A 50 -35.94 13.50 7.42
N LEU A 51 -35.06 13.60 8.42
CA LEU A 51 -35.44 14.03 9.77
C LEU A 51 -35.92 15.48 9.85
N ILE A 52 -35.56 16.35 8.90
CA ILE A 52 -36.07 17.74 8.85
C ILE A 52 -37.59 17.76 8.68
N PHE A 53 -38.16 16.77 7.99
CA PHE A 53 -39.59 16.66 7.75
C PHE A 53 -40.34 15.85 8.83
N ALA A 54 -39.61 15.24 9.78
CA ALA A 54 -40.23 14.44 10.82
C ALA A 54 -40.90 15.34 11.87
N PRO A 55 -42.14 15.04 12.30
CA PRO A 55 -42.81 15.83 13.32
C PRO A 55 -42.11 15.67 14.68
N ASN A 56 -42.00 16.78 15.42
CA ASN A 56 -41.36 16.83 16.74
C ASN A 56 -42.03 15.93 17.81
N THR A 57 -43.23 15.43 17.53
CA THR A 57 -43.94 14.48 18.41
C THR A 57 -43.34 13.07 18.36
N ILE A 58 -42.63 12.74 17.28
CA ILE A 58 -42.02 11.42 17.05
C ILE A 58 -40.52 11.46 17.35
N MET A 59 -39.87 12.60 17.09
CA MET A 59 -38.41 12.72 17.15
C MET A 59 -38.00 14.04 17.85
N PRO A 60 -36.97 14.02 18.72
CA PRO A 60 -36.47 15.26 19.33
C PRO A 60 -35.91 16.23 18.28
N SER A 61 -36.22 17.52 18.42
CA SER A 61 -35.81 18.59 17.50
C SER A 61 -34.30 18.77 17.35
N TRP A 62 -33.51 18.34 18.34
CA TRP A 62 -32.04 18.40 18.32
C TRP A 62 -31.38 17.27 17.52
N LEU A 63 -32.12 16.23 17.15
CA LEU A 63 -31.55 15.05 16.49
C LEU A 63 -31.16 15.33 15.02
N SER A 64 -31.98 16.09 14.29
CA SER A 64 -31.68 16.43 12.88
C SER A 64 -30.39 17.27 12.74
N PRO A 65 -30.22 18.38 13.50
CA PRO A 65 -28.99 19.19 13.43
C PRO A 65 -27.73 18.43 13.86
N THR A 66 -27.80 17.58 14.88
CA THR A 66 -26.63 16.83 15.36
C THR A 66 -26.13 15.81 14.33
N ILE A 67 -27.05 15.12 13.64
CA ILE A 67 -26.71 14.21 12.53
C ILE A 67 -26.15 15.00 11.35
N GLY A 68 -26.72 16.18 11.03
CA GLY A 68 -26.21 17.05 9.97
C GLY A 68 -24.79 17.56 10.24
N ILE A 69 -24.50 18.00 11.47
CA ILE A 69 -23.15 18.42 11.88
C ILE A 69 -22.17 17.25 11.80
N SER A 70 -22.58 16.06 12.23
CA SER A 70 -21.77 14.85 12.12
C SER A 70 -21.48 14.51 10.64
N ALA A 71 -22.47 14.62 9.77
CA ALA A 71 -22.28 14.44 8.33
C ALA A 71 -21.26 15.44 7.76
N ALA A 72 -21.38 16.72 8.10
CA ALA A 72 -20.42 17.74 7.68
C ALA A 72 -19.00 17.42 8.16
N LEU A 73 -18.83 16.98 9.41
CA LEU A 73 -17.53 16.57 9.96
C LEU A 73 -16.92 15.42 9.16
N PHE A 74 -17.72 14.42 8.79
CA PHE A 74 -17.26 13.29 7.97
C PHE A 74 -16.86 13.74 6.55
N ALA A 75 -17.59 14.68 5.95
CA ALA A 75 -17.23 15.25 4.65
C ALA A 75 -15.88 15.99 4.70
N TYR A 76 -15.66 16.79 5.75
CA TYR A 76 -14.36 17.44 5.98
C TYR A 76 -13.26 16.39 6.17
N LEU A 77 -13.47 15.38 7.01
CA LEU A 77 -12.49 14.32 7.23
C LEU A 77 -12.13 13.57 5.93
N GLN A 78 -13.13 13.25 5.11
CA GLN A 78 -12.91 12.62 3.80
C GLN A 78 -12.07 13.50 2.88
N THR A 79 -12.31 14.81 2.88
CA THR A 79 -11.58 15.80 2.06
C THR A 79 -10.13 15.97 2.56
N PHE A 80 -9.92 16.12 3.86
CA PHE A 80 -8.59 16.35 4.43
C PHE A 80 -7.70 15.11 4.41
N LEU A 81 -8.25 13.91 4.64
CA LEU A 81 -7.45 12.69 4.65
C LEU A 81 -7.02 12.24 3.26
N ARG A 82 -7.69 12.68 2.18
CA ARG A 82 -7.35 12.35 0.77
C ARG A 82 -7.07 10.86 0.56
N LEU A 83 -7.84 9.99 1.23
CA LEU A 83 -7.56 8.56 1.33
C LEU A 83 -7.47 7.86 -0.04
N SER A 84 -8.24 8.32 -1.03
CA SER A 84 -8.16 7.79 -2.39
C SER A 84 -6.80 8.05 -3.03
N GLU A 85 -6.29 9.28 -2.89
CA GLU A 85 -4.97 9.64 -3.44
C GLU A 85 -3.84 8.92 -2.71
N GLN A 86 -3.94 8.80 -1.39
CA GLN A 86 -3.00 7.99 -0.61
C GLN A 86 -3.02 6.52 -1.07
N ALA A 87 -4.20 5.97 -1.35
CA ALA A 87 -4.32 4.63 -1.90
C ALA A 87 -3.64 4.52 -3.27
N ASP A 88 -3.84 5.49 -4.16
CA ASP A 88 -3.25 5.47 -5.50
C ASP A 88 -1.74 5.61 -5.49
N SER A 89 -1.19 6.50 -4.65
CA SER A 89 0.25 6.62 -4.43
C SER A 89 0.86 5.28 -3.99
N GLN A 90 0.21 4.60 -3.05
CA GLN A 90 0.62 3.27 -2.58
C GLN A 90 0.52 2.20 -3.70
N ARG A 91 -0.49 2.26 -4.58
CA ARG A 91 -0.60 1.36 -5.75
C ARG A 91 0.52 1.61 -6.76
N VAL A 92 0.90 2.87 -7.00
CA VAL A 92 2.00 3.24 -7.89
C VAL A 92 3.29 2.60 -7.38
N VAL A 93 3.62 2.78 -6.10
CA VAL A 93 4.83 2.23 -5.48
C VAL A 93 4.81 0.70 -5.51
N ALA A 94 3.68 0.07 -5.20
CA ALA A 94 3.53 -1.39 -5.31
C ALA A 94 3.80 -1.90 -6.74
N ARG A 95 3.31 -1.19 -7.77
CA ARG A 95 3.58 -1.53 -9.17
C ARG A 95 5.05 -1.34 -9.53
N ARG A 96 5.70 -0.26 -9.08
CA ARG A 96 7.15 0.00 -9.30
C ARG A 96 8.00 -1.14 -8.70
N TYR A 97 7.73 -1.55 -7.46
CA TYR A 97 8.41 -2.71 -6.86
C TYR A 97 8.11 -4.03 -7.60
N GLY A 98 6.87 -4.20 -8.09
CA GLY A 98 6.51 -5.36 -8.90
C GLY A 98 7.24 -5.43 -10.24
N ALA A 99 7.46 -4.28 -10.89
CA ALA A 99 8.27 -4.17 -12.11
C ALA A 99 9.75 -4.46 -11.83
N LEU A 100 10.32 -3.88 -10.76
CA LEU A 100 11.69 -4.13 -10.35
C LEU A 100 11.93 -5.62 -10.02
N LYS A 101 10.97 -6.28 -9.36
CA LYS A 101 11.02 -7.71 -9.10
C LYS A 101 11.09 -8.54 -10.39
N LYS A 102 10.26 -8.20 -11.39
CA LYS A 102 10.27 -8.86 -12.70
C LYS A 102 11.58 -8.62 -13.46
N GLU A 103 12.16 -7.44 -13.33
CA GLU A 103 13.47 -7.13 -13.90
C GLU A 103 14.57 -7.97 -13.27
N ILE A 104 14.56 -8.16 -11.94
CA ILE A 104 15.48 -9.07 -11.25
C ILE A 104 15.28 -10.52 -11.71
N GLU A 105 14.03 -10.99 -11.84
CA GLU A 105 13.70 -12.31 -12.38
C GLU A 105 14.26 -12.50 -13.80
N TYR A 106 14.11 -11.49 -14.65
CA TYR A 106 14.64 -11.52 -16.02
C TYR A 106 16.17 -11.64 -16.05
N ILE A 107 16.88 -10.87 -15.22
CA ILE A 107 18.36 -10.95 -15.11
C ILE A 107 18.78 -12.36 -14.64
N LEU A 108 18.07 -12.90 -13.64
CA LEU A 108 18.34 -14.22 -13.06
C LEU A 108 18.11 -15.37 -14.05
N ASP A 109 17.10 -15.28 -14.91
CA ASP A 109 16.71 -16.39 -15.79
C ASP A 109 17.39 -16.31 -17.18
N PHE A 110 17.62 -15.10 -17.70
CA PHE A 110 18.04 -14.90 -19.09
C PHE A 110 19.44 -14.29 -19.27
N GLN A 111 20.02 -13.63 -18.26
CA GLN A 111 21.25 -12.84 -18.42
C GLN A 111 22.42 -13.25 -17.51
N LEU A 112 22.35 -14.46 -16.92
CA LEU A 112 23.36 -15.03 -16.01
C LEU A 112 24.83 -14.96 -16.52
N ASN A 113 25.03 -14.99 -17.84
CA ASN A 113 26.34 -15.04 -18.50
C ASN A 113 26.59 -13.84 -19.44
N ALA A 114 25.76 -12.79 -19.38
CA ALA A 114 25.96 -11.61 -20.19
C ALA A 114 27.16 -10.79 -19.70
N THR A 115 27.97 -10.27 -20.64
CA THR A 115 29.15 -9.44 -20.36
C THR A 115 28.79 -8.15 -19.59
N ASN A 116 27.55 -7.66 -19.72
CA ASN A 116 27.06 -6.42 -19.11
C ASN A 116 26.22 -6.66 -17.83
N CYS A 117 26.36 -7.83 -17.18
CA CYS A 117 25.57 -8.19 -16.00
C CYS A 117 25.73 -7.17 -14.84
N MET A 118 26.93 -6.62 -14.66
CA MET A 118 27.19 -5.66 -13.58
C MET A 118 26.41 -4.35 -13.74
N ASP A 119 26.35 -3.80 -14.95
CA ASP A 119 25.62 -2.55 -15.25
C ASP A 119 24.11 -2.73 -15.02
N GLN A 120 23.58 -3.91 -15.35
CA GLN A 120 22.18 -4.24 -15.11
C GLN A 120 21.86 -4.34 -13.62
N VAL A 121 22.72 -5.00 -12.85
CA VAL A 121 22.57 -5.08 -11.38
C VAL A 121 22.67 -3.69 -10.75
N ASP A 122 23.56 -2.83 -11.24
CA ASP A 122 23.65 -1.45 -10.76
C ASP A 122 22.38 -0.65 -11.10
N SER A 123 21.82 -0.85 -12.30
CA SER A 123 20.55 -0.22 -12.68
C SER A 123 19.40 -0.62 -11.75
N VAL A 124 19.33 -1.88 -11.33
CA VAL A 124 18.36 -2.38 -10.34
C VAL A 124 18.56 -1.69 -8.99
N ARG A 125 19.81 -1.56 -8.54
CA ARG A 125 20.16 -0.88 -7.28
C ARG A 125 19.71 0.58 -7.28
N VAL A 126 19.98 1.30 -8.38
CA VAL A 126 19.59 2.71 -8.54
C VAL A 126 18.06 2.85 -8.54
N LYS A 127 17.35 2.00 -9.29
CA LYS A 127 15.88 1.97 -9.31
C LYS A 127 15.28 1.64 -7.93
N GLU A 128 15.86 0.69 -7.20
CA GLU A 128 15.41 0.38 -5.83
C GLU A 128 15.53 1.60 -4.92
N TYR A 129 16.67 2.29 -4.98
CA TYR A 129 16.92 3.50 -4.21
C TYR A 129 15.93 4.61 -4.55
N GLU A 130 15.69 4.85 -5.84
CA GLU A 130 14.72 5.84 -6.32
C GLU A 130 13.31 5.53 -5.79
N ILE A 131 12.85 4.29 -5.93
CA ILE A 131 11.52 3.87 -5.44
C ILE A 131 11.45 4.04 -3.93
N ALA A 132 12.50 3.66 -3.19
CA ALA A 132 12.53 3.71 -1.74
C ALA A 132 12.51 5.16 -1.21
N THR A 133 13.17 6.09 -1.90
CA THR A 133 13.16 7.52 -1.55
C THR A 133 11.78 8.14 -1.75
N ASP A 134 11.07 7.78 -2.82
CA ASP A 134 9.74 8.30 -3.12
C ASP A 134 8.61 7.58 -2.36
N ALA A 135 8.90 6.44 -1.74
CA ALA A 135 7.87 5.56 -1.21
C ALA A 135 7.17 6.16 0.01
N PRO A 136 5.83 6.32 -0.02
CA PRO A 136 5.08 6.72 1.17
C PRO A 136 5.13 5.62 2.23
N HIS A 137 5.10 5.98 3.51
CA HIS A 137 5.13 5.00 4.58
C HIS A 137 3.95 4.01 4.48
N ALA A 138 4.27 2.72 4.48
CA ALA A 138 3.27 1.66 4.56
C ALA A 138 2.73 1.53 5.99
N LEU A 139 1.46 1.13 6.13
CA LEU A 139 0.85 0.91 7.44
C LEU A 139 1.59 -0.20 8.20
N SER A 140 2.00 0.07 9.43
CA SER A 140 2.85 -0.84 10.24
C SER A 140 2.30 -2.26 10.37
N HIS A 141 0.98 -2.40 10.58
CA HIS A 141 0.33 -3.71 10.66
C HIS A 141 0.28 -4.43 9.31
N ARG A 142 0.16 -3.71 8.18
CA ARG A 142 0.24 -4.29 6.83
C ARG A 142 1.65 -4.70 6.47
N TRP A 143 2.65 -3.93 6.91
CA TRP A 143 4.05 -4.30 6.81
C TRP A 143 4.36 -5.57 7.58
N LYS A 144 3.90 -5.68 8.84
CA LYS A 144 4.03 -6.90 9.65
C LYS A 144 3.39 -8.11 8.96
N LYS A 145 2.18 -7.94 8.41
CA LYS A 145 1.50 -8.99 7.65
C LYS A 145 2.33 -9.44 6.43
N ALA A 146 2.80 -8.50 5.62
CA ALA A 146 3.64 -8.79 4.46
C ALA A 146 4.97 -9.46 4.85
N ALA A 147 5.58 -9.04 5.96
CA ALA A 147 6.79 -9.65 6.50
C ALA A 147 6.57 -11.10 6.93
N ASN A 148 5.43 -11.41 7.56
CA ASN A 148 5.09 -12.77 7.93
C ASN A 148 4.86 -13.66 6.69
N GLU A 149 4.15 -13.16 5.68
CA GLU A 149 3.86 -13.90 4.43
C GLU A 149 5.13 -14.19 3.61
N THR A 150 6.14 -13.33 3.69
CA THR A 150 7.39 -13.46 2.93
C THR A 150 8.57 -13.91 3.79
N LYS A 151 8.31 -14.35 5.03
CA LYS A 151 9.35 -14.68 6.01
C LYS A 151 10.23 -15.84 5.54
N SER A 152 9.61 -16.96 5.16
CA SER A 152 10.34 -18.16 4.72
C SER A 152 11.27 -17.87 3.53
N GLU A 153 10.76 -17.16 2.52
CA GLU A 153 11.52 -16.78 1.34
C GLU A 153 12.66 -15.80 1.68
N ASN A 154 12.41 -14.78 2.51
CA ASN A 154 13.45 -13.83 2.90
C ASN A 154 14.53 -14.46 3.79
N ASP A 155 14.14 -15.33 4.72
CA ASP A 155 15.04 -16.00 5.65
C ASP A 155 15.93 -17.02 4.93
N PHE A 156 15.39 -17.70 3.90
CA PHE A 156 16.14 -18.62 3.04
C PHE A 156 17.30 -17.93 2.32
N PHE A 157 17.06 -16.73 1.77
CA PHE A 157 18.09 -15.95 1.07
C PHE A 157 18.91 -15.02 2.00
N SER A 158 18.76 -15.13 3.32
CA SER A 158 19.45 -14.27 4.26
C SER A 158 20.89 -14.72 4.50
N ARG A 159 21.86 -13.82 4.27
CA ARG A 159 23.29 -14.07 4.58
C ARG A 159 23.56 -14.46 6.04
N ARG A 160 22.67 -14.11 6.99
CA ARG A 160 22.83 -14.47 8.42
C ARG A 160 22.60 -15.96 8.70
N ASN A 161 21.82 -16.64 7.86
CA ASN A 161 21.46 -18.05 8.04
C ASN A 161 22.36 -18.98 7.22
N ARG A 162 23.54 -18.51 6.78
CA ARG A 162 24.51 -19.33 6.07
C ARG A 162 25.24 -20.22 7.07
N PRO A 163 25.40 -21.54 6.81
CA PRO A 163 26.33 -22.38 7.56
C PRO A 163 27.78 -21.92 7.35
#